data_AF-A0A6J4QEJ5-F1
#
_entry.id   AF-A0A6J4QEJ5-F1
#
_cell.length_a   1.000
_cell.length_b   1.000
_cell.length_c   1.000
_cell.angle_alpha   90.00
_cell.angle_beta   90.00
_cell.angle_gamma   90.00
#
_symmetry.space_group_name_H-M   'P 1'
#
loop_
_entity.id
_entity.type
_entity.pdbx_description
1 polymer ?
#
loop_
_entity_poly.entity_id
_entity_poly.type
_entity_poly.pdbx_seq_one_letter_code
_entity_poly.pdbx_strand_id
1 'polypeptide(L)'
;MANSQHYDAVVISSGQGGSPLAGALAAAGRKTAIIEREHVGGTCINEGCTLYSVARRRLRPPNPRRVTQHPVRDGRRLMRQGGTAA
;
A
#
# COMPACT_ATOMS: atom_id res chain seq x y z
N MET A 1 -37.19 3.25 9.79
CA MET A 1 -37.20 4.38 8.86
C MET A 1 -35.86 4.39 8.14
N ALA A 2 -35.84 4.36 6.81
CA ALA A 2 -34.59 4.41 6.04
C ALA A 2 -34.14 5.87 5.91
N ASN A 3 -32.95 6.19 6.42
CA ASN A 3 -32.37 7.52 6.27
C ASN A 3 -31.76 7.62 4.87
N SER A 4 -32.40 8.38 3.99
CA SER A 4 -31.95 8.54 2.61
C SER A 4 -30.86 9.59 2.55
N GLN A 5 -29.69 9.20 2.03
CA GLN A 5 -28.54 10.09 1.87
C GLN A 5 -28.38 10.45 0.40
N HIS A 6 -28.32 11.76 0.10
CA HIS A 6 -28.08 12.25 -1.25
C HIS A 6 -26.56 12.33 -1.53
N TYR A 7 -26.15 11.89 -2.71
CA TYR A 7 -24.78 11.94 -3.21
C TYR A 7 -24.79 12.44 -4.65
N ASP A 8 -23.74 13.16 -5.05
CA ASP A 8 -23.58 13.66 -6.42
C ASP A 8 -23.05 12.56 -7.36
N ALA A 9 -22.33 11.59 -6.80
CA ALA A 9 -21.79 10.46 -7.52
C ALA A 9 -21.69 9.22 -6.61
N VAL A 10 -21.95 8.05 -7.19
CA VAL A 10 -21.74 6.75 -6.53
C VAL A 10 -20.83 5.93 -7.42
N VAL A 11 -19.69 5.52 -6.87
CA VAL A 11 -18.74 4.63 -7.53
C VAL A 11 -18.97 3.21 -7.02
N ILE A 12 -19.24 2.29 -7.93
CA ILE A 12 -19.40 0.89 -7.62
C ILE A 12 -18.04 0.22 -7.79
N SER A 13 -17.54 -0.39 -6.72
CA SER A 13 -16.19 -0.94 -6.51
C SER A 13 -15.13 0.05 -6.02
N SER A 14 -14.23 -0.47 -5.19
CA SER A 14 -13.07 0.20 -4.59
C SER A 14 -11.73 -0.27 -5.18
N GLY A 15 -11.77 -0.94 -6.34
CA GLY A 15 -10.59 -1.46 -7.03
C GLY A 15 -9.68 -0.38 -7.63
N GLN A 16 -8.74 -0.82 -8.47
CA GLN A 16 -7.72 0.04 -9.10
C GLN A 16 -8.30 1.22 -9.90
N GLY A 17 -9.49 1.07 -10.48
CA GLY A 17 -10.19 2.16 -11.16
C GLY A 17 -11.13 2.94 -10.22
N GLY A 18 -11.84 2.24 -9.34
CA GLY A 18 -12.90 2.83 -8.51
C GLY A 18 -12.38 3.80 -7.47
N SER A 19 -11.35 3.41 -6.70
CA SER A 19 -10.81 4.28 -5.64
C SER A 19 -10.18 5.58 -6.18
N PRO A 20 -9.36 5.56 -7.25
CA PRO A 20 -8.85 6.81 -7.84
C PRO A 20 -9.95 7.68 -8.45
N LEU A 21 -10.94 7.08 -9.12
CA LEU A 21 -12.08 7.83 -9.66
C LEU A 21 -12.87 8.53 -8.56
N ALA A 22 -13.18 7.81 -7.48
CA ALA A 22 -13.88 8.39 -6.34
C ALA A 22 -13.08 9.50 -5.66
N GLY A 23 -11.76 9.33 -5.53
CA GLY A 23 -10.85 10.37 -5.06
C GLY A 23 -10.84 11.61 -5.96
N ALA A 24 -10.82 11.42 -7.28
CA ALA A 24 -10.89 12.52 -8.24
C ALA A 24 -12.24 13.27 -8.18
N LEU A 25 -13.35 12.55 -8.04
CA LEU A 25 -14.68 13.16 -7.89
C LEU A 25 -14.80 13.93 -6.57
N ALA A 26 -14.28 13.38 -5.47
CA ALA A 26 -14.22 14.07 -4.19
C ALA A 26 -13.33 15.33 -4.24
N ALA A 27 -12.16 15.24 -4.89
CA ALA A 27 -11.27 16.39 -5.10
C ALA A 27 -11.90 17.47 -5.97
N ALA A 28 -12.80 17.10 -6.88
CA ALA A 28 -13.63 18.03 -7.67
C ALA A 28 -14.82 18.60 -6.88
N GLY A 29 -14.92 18.35 -5.58
CA GLY A 29 -15.96 18.90 -4.70
C GLY A 29 -17.28 18.13 -4.72
N ARG A 30 -17.35 16.96 -5.37
CA ARG A 30 -18.57 16.14 -5.41
C ARG A 30 -18.70 15.27 -4.17
N LYS A 31 -19.87 15.29 -3.52
CA LYS A 31 -20.21 14.36 -2.44
C LYS A 31 -20.33 12.95 -3.02
N THR A 32 -19.24 12.20 -2.90
CA THR A 32 -19.07 10.90 -3.59
C THR A 32 -19.13 9.75 -2.58
N ALA A 33 -19.90 8.72 -2.89
CA ALA A 33 -19.90 7.46 -2.15
C ALA A 33 -19.19 6.36 -2.96
N ILE A 34 -18.49 5.46 -2.27
CA ILE A 34 -18.00 4.20 -2.84
C ILE A 34 -18.78 3.07 -2.21
N ILE A 35 -19.28 2.14 -3.03
CA ILE A 35 -19.92 0.91 -2.56
C ILE A 35 -19.09 -0.26 -3.04
N GLU A 36 -18.59 -1.06 -2.08
CA GLU A 36 -17.86 -2.30 -2.32
C GLU A 36 -18.62 -3.44 -1.64
N ARG A 37 -18.65 -4.61 -2.30
CA ARG A 37 -19.39 -5.77 -1.78
C ARG A 37 -18.60 -6.51 -0.70
N GLU A 38 -17.29 -6.61 -0.89
CA GLU A 38 -16.48 -7.61 -0.18
C GLU A 38 -15.23 -7.00 0.45
N HIS A 39 -14.09 -6.98 -0.25
CA HIS A 39 -12.83 -6.47 0.27
C HIS A 39 -12.38 -5.19 -0.45
N VAL A 40 -12.01 -4.18 0.33
CA VAL A 40 -11.50 -2.91 -0.20
C VAL A 40 -10.24 -3.15 -1.04
N GLY A 41 -10.13 -2.47 -2.18
CA GLY A 41 -9.00 -2.58 -3.11
C GLY A 41 -9.18 -3.62 -4.22
N GLY A 42 -10.27 -4.41 -4.17
CA GLY A 42 -10.65 -5.36 -5.21
C GLY A 42 -9.62 -6.47 -5.46
N THR A 43 -9.76 -7.15 -6.60
CA THR A 43 -8.94 -8.33 -6.92
C THR A 43 -7.45 -8.06 -6.94
N CYS A 44 -6.99 -6.92 -7.45
CA CYS A 44 -5.56 -6.64 -7.59
C CYS A 44 -4.81 -6.71 -6.25
N ILE A 45 -5.42 -6.17 -5.19
CA ILE A 45 -4.84 -6.17 -3.84
C ILE A 45 -5.07 -7.51 -3.15
N ASN A 46 -6.30 -8.02 -3.23
CA ASN A 46 -6.76 -9.09 -2.35
C ASN A 46 -6.54 -10.49 -2.92
N GLU A 47 -6.51 -10.68 -4.24
CA GLU A 47 -6.45 -12.01 -4.88
C GLU A 47 -5.53 -12.04 -6.11
N GLY A 48 -4.79 -10.96 -6.36
CA GLY A 48 -4.16 -10.71 -7.64
C GLY A 48 -2.71 -10.27 -7.50
N CYS A 49 -2.36 -9.22 -8.24
CA CYS A 49 -0.98 -8.78 -8.43
C CYS A 49 -0.23 -8.56 -7.12
N THR A 50 -0.85 -7.96 -6.10
CA THR A 50 -0.19 -7.68 -4.82
C THR A 50 0.13 -8.95 -4.07
N LEU A 51 -0.86 -9.83 -3.83
CA LEU A 51 -0.65 -11.11 -3.17
C LEU A 51 0.37 -11.97 -3.91
N TYR A 52 0.26 -12.03 -5.23
CA TYR A 52 1.20 -12.78 -6.06
C TYR A 52 2.62 -12.22 -5.97
N SER A 53 2.78 -10.90 -6.03
CA SER A 53 4.09 -10.25 -5.98
C SER A 53 4.76 -10.42 -4.61
N VAL A 54 4.00 -10.32 -3.52
CA VAL A 54 4.56 -10.54 -2.17
C VAL A 54 4.92 -12.01 -1.94
N ALA A 55 4.12 -12.95 -2.44
CA ALA A 55 4.44 -14.37 -2.40
C ALA A 55 5.73 -14.66 -3.17
N ARG A 56 5.86 -14.16 -4.42
CA ARG A 56 7.10 -14.29 -5.21
C ARG A 56 8.31 -13.67 -4.51
N ARG A 57 8.15 -12.53 -3.85
CA ARG A 57 9.26 -11.87 -3.13
C ARG A 57 9.71 -12.66 -1.91
N ARG A 58 8.81 -13.33 -1.19
CA ARG A 58 9.14 -14.24 -0.08
C ARG A 58 9.85 -15.50 -0.55
N LEU A 59 9.47 -16.01 -1.72
CA LEU A 59 10.14 -17.16 -2.34
C LEU A 59 11.49 -16.82 -2.98
N ARG A 60 11.81 -15.52 -3.14
CA ARG A 60 13.10 -15.10 -3.67
C ARG A 60 14.15 -15.21 -2.57
N PRO A 61 15.17 -16.09 -2.71
CA PRO A 61 16.23 -16.17 -1.73
C PRO A 61 16.92 -14.80 -1.60
N PRO A 62 17.35 -14.42 -0.38
CA PRO A 62 18.07 -13.17 -0.18
C PRO A 62 19.28 -13.14 -1.11
N ASN A 63 19.42 -12.06 -1.88
CA ASN A 63 20.61 -11.88 -2.70
C ASN A 63 21.80 -11.70 -1.74
N PRO A 64 22.80 -12.60 -1.73
CA PRO A 64 23.93 -12.51 -0.81
C PRO A 64 24.72 -11.21 -0.97
N ARG A 65 24.62 -10.55 -2.13
CA ARG A 65 25.26 -9.24 -2.41
C ARG A 65 24.47 -8.03 -1.92
N ARG A 66 23.25 -8.22 -1.41
CA ARG A 66 22.38 -7.14 -0.88
C ARG A 66 22.18 -7.22 0.64
N VAL A 67 23.09 -7.88 1.35
CA VAL A 67 23.26 -7.62 2.78
C VAL A 67 23.89 -6.23 2.89
N THR A 68 23.11 -5.18 2.68
CA THR A 68 23.49 -3.86 3.15
C THR A 68 23.46 -3.97 4.66
N GLN A 69 24.64 -3.94 5.28
CA GLN A 69 24.81 -3.75 6.71
C GLN A 69 24.19 -2.39 7.06
N HIS A 70 22.87 -2.34 7.25
CA HIS A 70 22.26 -1.21 7.91
C HIS A 70 22.67 -1.35 9.37
N PRO A 71 23.45 -0.40 9.92
CA PRO A 71 23.79 -0.44 11.33
C PRO A 71 22.46 -0.36 12.09
N VAL A 72 22.12 -1.44 12.79
CA VAL A 72 21.08 -1.42 13.79
C VAL A 72 21.60 -0.45 14.85
N ARG A 73 21.09 0.79 14.85
CA ARG A 73 21.37 1.76 15.92
C ARG A 73 20.65 1.27 17.17
N ASP A 74 21.24 0.29 17.86
CA ASP A 74 20.95 0.10 19.27
C ASP A 74 21.56 1.29 20.02
N GLY A 75 20.74 1.93 20.85
CA GLY A 75 20.98 3.25 21.44
C GLY A 75 22.06 3.28 22.52
N ARG A 76 23.03 2.36 22.51
CA ARG A 76 24.14 2.33 23.46
C ARG A 76 25.43 1.89 22.77
N ARG A 77 26.43 2.78 22.85
CA ARG A 77 27.87 2.57 22.60
C ARG A 77 28.39 2.90 21.20
N LEU A 78 28.74 4.18 21.04
CA LEU A 78 29.68 4.68 20.04
C LEU A 78 31.07 4.05 20.32
N MET A 79 31.41 2.93 19.68
CA MET A 79 32.77 2.40 19.65
C MET A 79 33.43 2.85 18.35
N ARG A 80 34.23 3.92 18.48
CA ARG A 80 35.37 4.36 17.66
C ARG A 80 35.44 3.86 16.21
N GLN A 81 35.15 4.78 15.28
CA GLN A 81 35.62 4.69 13.90
C GLN A 81 37.15 4.72 13.89
N GLY A 82 37.77 3.64 13.43
CA GLY A 82 39.19 3.56 13.15
C GLY A 82 39.40 2.44 12.13
N GLY A 83 39.70 2.82 10.89
CA GLY A 83 39.93 1.89 9.79
C GLY A 83 40.02 2.63 8.46
N THR A 84 41.19 3.18 8.20
CA THR A 84 41.64 3.78 6.94
C THR A 84 41.37 2.86 5.75
N ALA A 85 40.80 3.43 4.68
CA ALA A 85 40.84 2.84 3.36
C ALA A 85 42.30 2.78 2.89
N ALA A 86 42.75 1.57 2.56
CA ALA A 86 43.87 1.28 1.68
C ALA A 86 43.35 0.36 0.58
#